data_AF-A0A9X3CU00-F1
#
_entry.id   AF-A0A9X3CU00-F1
#
_cell.length_a   1.000
_cell.length_b   1.000
_cell.length_c   1.000
_cell.angle_alpha   90.00
_cell.angle_beta   90.00
_cell.angle_gamma   90.00
#
_symmetry.space_group_name_H-M   'P 1'
#
loop_
_entity.id
_entity.type
_entity.pdbx_description
1 polymer ?
#
loop_
_entity_poly.entity_id
_entity_poly.type
_entity_poly.pdbx_seq_one_letter_code
_entity_poly.pdbx_strand_id
1 'polypeptide(L)'
;TKRKSDFVSKIQRLKMFSRRQSPEQLADIAALKDQGFVDAIKQQFPQLVSRRFAFHEIRDFFIELNGAGFGEWFLHERVDHIIMYTTYGSVFPALRFVTTG
;
A
#
# COMPACT_ATOMS: atom_id res chain seq x y z
N THR A 1 -15.75 -1.50 -29.49
CA THR A 1 -14.32 -1.10 -29.55
C THR A 1 -13.60 -1.68 -28.34
N LYS A 2 -12.83 -2.76 -28.52
CA LYS A 2 -12.03 -3.38 -27.45
C LYS A 2 -10.94 -2.40 -27.00
N ARG A 3 -11.20 -1.63 -25.94
CA ARG A 3 -10.13 -0.85 -25.29
C ARG A 3 -9.27 -1.84 -24.51
N LYS A 4 -8.03 -1.94 -24.98
CA LYS A 4 -6.96 -2.80 -24.51
C LYS A 4 -6.92 -2.86 -22.98
N SER A 5 -7.20 -4.07 -22.50
CA SER A 5 -6.60 -4.66 -21.31
C SER A 5 -5.10 -4.35 -21.25
N ASP A 6 -4.56 -4.34 -20.04
CA ASP A 6 -3.13 -4.28 -19.68
C ASP A 6 -2.64 -2.90 -19.23
N PHE A 7 -3.34 -2.32 -18.24
CA PHE A 7 -2.78 -1.25 -17.43
C PHE A 7 -1.79 -1.83 -16.43
N VAL A 8 -0.51 -1.69 -16.76
CA VAL A 8 0.63 -2.10 -15.97
C VAL A 8 0.79 -1.18 -14.76
N SER A 9 0.85 -1.75 -13.54
CA SER A 9 1.15 -1.00 -12.31
C SER A 9 2.51 -1.41 -11.73
N LYS A 10 3.36 -0.43 -11.38
CA LYS A 10 4.54 -0.63 -10.54
C LYS A 10 4.18 -0.29 -9.09
N ILE A 11 4.48 -1.18 -8.15
CA ILE A 11 4.41 -0.87 -6.72
C ILE A 11 5.54 0.10 -6.40
N GLN A 12 5.18 1.36 -6.13
CA GLN A 12 6.20 2.40 -6.03
C GLN A 12 6.79 2.58 -4.63
N ARG A 13 6.11 2.12 -3.58
CA ARG A 13 6.60 2.06 -2.19
C ARG A 13 5.43 1.79 -1.24
N LEU A 14 5.71 1.14 -0.11
CA LEU A 14 5.01 1.51 1.12
C LEU A 14 5.48 2.93 1.49
N LYS A 15 4.67 3.96 1.23
CA LYS A 15 4.94 5.33 1.66
C LYS A 15 4.21 5.54 2.99
N MET A 16 4.97 5.72 4.05
CA MET A 16 4.44 6.28 5.29
C MET A 16 4.23 7.78 5.03
N PHE A 17 2.97 8.21 4.99
CA PHE A 17 2.67 9.63 4.84
C PHE A 17 2.86 10.32 6.19
N SER A 18 3.95 11.07 6.30
CA SER A 18 4.14 12.10 7.32
C SER A 18 4.70 13.33 6.59
N ARG A 19 4.00 14.46 6.68
CA ARG A 19 4.59 15.76 6.38
C ARG A 19 5.48 16.11 7.58
N ARG A 20 6.69 15.51 7.64
CA ARG A 20 7.77 15.72 8.63
C ARG A 20 7.58 16.93 9.57
N GLN A 21 6.90 16.81 10.72
CA GLN A 21 6.84 17.95 11.65
C GLN A 21 6.78 17.62 13.16
N SER A 22 6.24 16.48 13.62
CA SER A 22 6.17 16.20 15.08
C SER A 22 7.10 15.07 15.55
N PRO A 23 7.65 15.15 16.77
CA PRO A 23 8.38 14.05 17.41
C PRO A 23 7.57 12.75 17.52
N GLU A 24 6.27 12.85 17.72
CA GLU A 24 5.34 11.72 17.81
C GLU A 24 5.34 10.89 16.52
N GLN A 25 5.24 11.55 15.36
CA GLN A 25 5.28 10.85 14.07
C GLN A 25 6.60 10.13 13.82
N LEU A 26 7.72 10.70 14.30
CA LEU A 26 9.03 10.05 14.17
C LEU A 26 9.12 8.81 15.06
N ALA A 27 8.57 8.87 16.27
CA ALA A 27 8.51 7.72 17.18
C ALA A 27 7.64 6.60 16.60
N ASP A 28 6.48 6.92 16.05
CA ASP A 28 5.59 5.93 15.42
C ASP A 28 6.24 5.27 14.19
N ILE A 29 6.96 6.05 13.37
CA ILE A 29 7.73 5.52 12.24
C ILE A 29 8.84 4.58 12.71
N ALA A 30 9.53 4.91 13.81
CA ALA A 30 10.56 4.05 14.37
C ALA A 30 9.95 2.73 14.89
N ALA A 31 8.85 2.80 15.64
CA ALA A 31 8.15 1.63 16.14
C ALA A 31 7.69 0.69 15.00
N LEU A 32 7.15 1.23 13.91
CA LEU A 32 6.78 0.44 12.73
C LEU A 32 7.97 -0.28 12.07
N LYS A 33 9.14 0.35 12.06
CA LYS A 33 10.37 -0.26 11.53
C LYS A 33 10.87 -1.37 12.46
N ASP A 34 10.88 -1.11 13.76
CA ASP A 34 11.34 -2.07 14.76
C ASP A 34 10.46 -3.33 14.80
N GLN A 35 9.15 -3.17 14.53
CA GLN A 35 8.21 -4.29 14.37
C GLN A 35 8.36 -5.04 13.03
N GLY A 36 9.18 -4.54 12.10
CA GLY A 36 9.32 -5.14 10.78
C GLY A 36 8.03 -5.09 9.95
N PHE A 37 7.12 -4.15 10.22
CA PHE A 37 5.77 -4.10 9.62
C PHE A 37 5.80 -4.19 8.08
N VAL A 38 6.72 -3.45 7.46
CA VAL A 38 6.89 -3.43 6.00
C VAL A 38 7.34 -4.79 5.46
N ASP A 39 8.25 -5.44 6.18
CA ASP A 39 8.84 -6.70 5.75
C ASP A 39 7.87 -7.86 5.99
N ALA A 40 7.08 -7.82 7.07
CA ALA A 40 5.99 -8.75 7.31
C ALA A 40 4.95 -8.71 6.17
N ILE A 41 4.51 -7.52 5.74
CA ILE A 41 3.60 -7.37 4.60
C ILE A 41 4.23 -7.95 3.32
N LYS A 42 5.50 -7.67 3.05
CA LYS A 42 6.18 -8.20 1.85
C LYS A 42 6.38 -9.71 1.89
N GLN A 43 6.63 -10.29 3.07
CA GLN A 43 6.78 -11.73 3.25
C GLN A 43 5.44 -12.44 3.03
N GLN A 44 4.35 -11.89 3.56
CA GLN A 44 3.01 -12.45 3.39
C GLN A 44 2.46 -12.24 1.98
N PHE A 45 2.85 -11.14 1.33
CA PHE A 45 2.42 -10.81 -0.03
C PHE A 45 3.62 -10.61 -0.98
N PRO A 46 4.35 -11.68 -1.34
CA PRO A 46 5.51 -11.58 -2.23
C PRO A 46 5.17 -11.00 -3.60
N GLN A 47 3.91 -11.12 -4.05
CA GLN A 47 3.39 -10.49 -5.26
C GLN A 47 3.61 -8.97 -5.27
N LEU A 48 3.71 -8.33 -4.11
CA LEU A 48 3.97 -6.90 -4.00
C LEU A 48 5.36 -6.49 -4.52
N VAL A 49 6.28 -7.44 -4.62
CA VAL A 49 7.67 -7.18 -5.04
C VAL A 49 7.95 -7.77 -6.42
N SER A 50 7.21 -8.81 -6.81
CA SER A 50 7.57 -9.66 -7.94
C SER A 50 6.74 -9.44 -9.21
N ARG A 51 5.55 -8.85 -9.13
CA ARG A 51 4.65 -8.75 -10.29
C ARG A 51 3.89 -7.44 -10.41
N ARG A 52 3.32 -7.24 -11.59
CA ARG A 52 2.38 -6.17 -11.92
C ARG A 52 0.98 -6.63 -11.61
N PHE A 53 0.13 -5.70 -11.16
CA PHE A 53 -1.28 -5.96 -10.86
C PHE A 53 -2.15 -5.32 -11.93
N ALA A 54 -3.11 -6.08 -12.44
CA ALA A 54 -4.27 -5.54 -13.14
C ALA A 54 -5.23 -4.89 -12.13
N PHE A 55 -6.08 -3.97 -12.60
CA PHE A 55 -6.99 -3.21 -11.73
C PHE A 55 -7.91 -4.10 -10.87
N HIS A 56 -8.44 -5.19 -11.42
CA HIS A 56 -9.29 -6.11 -10.67
C HIS A 56 -8.51 -6.84 -9.57
N GLU A 57 -7.27 -7.24 -9.84
CA GLU A 57 -6.39 -7.88 -8.85
C GLU A 57 -6.04 -6.95 -7.68
N ILE A 58 -6.05 -5.63 -7.90
CA ILE A 58 -5.84 -4.66 -6.82
C ILE A 58 -7.01 -4.69 -5.83
N ARG A 59 -8.25 -4.88 -6.30
CA ARG A 59 -9.43 -4.98 -5.42
C ARG A 59 -9.47 -6.30 -4.66
N ASP A 60 -9.13 -7.41 -5.31
CA ASP A 60 -9.02 -8.71 -4.65
C ASP A 60 -7.92 -8.67 -3.57
N PHE A 61 -6.77 -8.07 -3.91
CA PHE A 61 -5.68 -7.87 -2.95
C PHE A 61 -6.09 -7.00 -1.75
N PHE A 62 -6.92 -5.97 -1.94
CA PHE A 62 -7.43 -5.15 -0.83
C PHE A 62 -8.24 -5.96 0.19
N ILE A 63 -9.04 -6.92 -0.29
CA ILE A 63 -9.82 -7.82 0.57
C ILE A 63 -8.88 -8.75 1.34
N GLU A 64 -7.90 -9.35 0.64
CA GLU A 64 -6.88 -10.21 1.26
C GLU A 64 -6.07 -9.47 2.33
N LEU A 65 -5.66 -8.23 2.04
CA LEU A 65 -4.87 -7.40 2.95
C LEU A 65 -5.62 -7.08 4.26
N ASN A 66 -6.93 -6.77 4.17
CA ASN A 66 -7.76 -6.55 5.36
C ASN A 66 -7.96 -7.83 6.20
N GLY A 67 -7.92 -9.01 5.57
CA GLY A 67 -8.00 -10.29 6.28
C GLY A 67 -6.68 -10.73 6.92
N ALA A 68 -5.56 -10.09 6.59
CA ALA A 68 -4.22 -10.54 6.98
C ALA A 68 -3.74 -10.08 8.36
N GLY A 69 -4.53 -9.29 9.09
CA GLY A 69 -4.20 -8.87 10.45
C GLY A 69 -3.20 -7.71 10.55
N PHE A 70 -2.98 -6.95 9.47
CA PHE A 70 -2.15 -5.73 9.47
C PHE A 70 -2.95 -4.46 9.79
N GLY A 71 -3.97 -4.57 10.64
CA GLY A 71 -4.92 -3.49 10.91
C GLY A 71 -6.00 -3.34 9.83
N GLU A 72 -6.86 -2.35 10.00
CA GLU A 72 -7.89 -1.99 9.04
C GLU A 72 -7.29 -1.14 7.91
N TRP A 73 -7.57 -1.51 6.67
CA TRP A 73 -7.09 -0.82 5.47
C TRP A 73 -8.23 -0.15 4.74
N PHE A 74 -7.95 1.04 4.23
CA PHE A 74 -8.84 1.88 3.45
C PHE A 74 -8.33 2.01 2.03
N LEU A 75 -9.26 2.15 1.08
CA LEU A 75 -8.97 2.26 -0.35
C LEU A 75 -9.29 3.67 -0.87
N HIS A 76 -8.32 4.29 -1.54
CA HIS A 76 -8.47 5.56 -2.23
C HIS A 76 -8.14 5.39 -3.72
N GLU A 77 -9.17 5.40 -4.57
CA GLU A 77 -9.03 5.28 -6.02
C GLU A 77 -9.04 6.65 -6.71
N ARG A 78 -8.04 6.90 -7.57
CA ARG A 78 -7.95 8.04 -8.49
C ARG A 78 -7.63 7.53 -9.90
N VAL A 79 -7.76 8.42 -10.89
CA VAL A 79 -7.54 8.10 -12.32
C VAL A 79 -6.09 7.66 -12.58
N ASP A 80 -5.13 8.26 -11.88
CA ASP A 80 -3.68 8.05 -12.06
C ASP A 80 -3.05 7.14 -11.00
N HIS A 81 -3.76 6.84 -9.91
CA HIS A 81 -3.24 6.01 -8.83
C HIS A 81 -4.32 5.41 -7.93
N ILE A 82 -3.98 4.30 -7.29
CA ILE A 82 -4.74 3.70 -6.19
C ILE A 82 -3.83 3.69 -4.96
N ILE A 83 -4.36 4.13 -3.83
CA ILE A 83 -3.68 4.10 -2.54
C ILE A 83 -4.49 3.21 -1.61
N MET A 84 -3.84 2.21 -1.02
CA MET A 84 -4.35 1.50 0.15
C MET A 84 -3.60 2.04 1.35
N TYR A 85 -4.29 2.42 2.43
CA TYR A 85 -3.64 2.94 3.62
C TYR A 85 -4.28 2.42 4.90
N THR A 86 -3.50 2.37 5.97
CA THR A 86 -3.98 2.05 7.32
C THR A 86 -3.58 3.18 8.28
N THR A 87 -4.02 3.10 9.53
CA THR A 87 -3.67 4.00 10.61
C THR A 87 -2.72 3.30 11.58
N TYR A 88 -1.68 4.00 12.01
CA TYR A 88 -0.81 3.55 13.08
C TYR A 88 -0.33 4.76 13.88
N GLY A 89 -0.79 4.88 15.13
CA GLY A 89 -0.54 6.08 15.93
C GLY A 89 -0.91 7.35 15.17
N SER A 90 0.06 8.24 15.00
CA SER A 90 -0.04 9.52 14.29
C SER A 90 0.30 9.46 12.78
N VAL A 91 0.55 8.27 12.23
CA VAL A 91 0.98 8.08 10.82
C VAL A 91 0.04 7.18 10.01
N PHE A 92 0.17 7.31 8.68
CA PHE A 92 -0.63 6.56 7.71
C PHE A 92 0.28 5.77 6.77
N PRO A 93 0.63 4.51 7.11
CA PRO A 93 1.31 3.61 6.20
C PRO A 93 0.43 3.33 4.97
N ALA A 94 1.02 3.36 3.78
CA ALA A 94 0.23 3.21 2.56
C ALA A 94 0.96 2.52 1.41
N LEU A 95 0.27 1.62 0.71
CA LEU A 95 0.68 1.03 -0.55
C LEU A 95 0.16 1.89 -1.70
N ARG A 96 1.06 2.32 -2.58
CA ARG A 96 0.71 3.13 -3.76
C ARG A 96 0.92 2.34 -5.06
N PHE A 97 -0.16 2.19 -5.81
CA PHE A 97 -0.20 1.63 -7.16
C PHE A 97 -0.40 2.79 -8.13
N VAL A 98 0.50 2.95 -9.10
CA VAL A 98 0.42 4.03 -10.09
C VAL A 98 0.00 3.42 -11.42
N THR A 99 -1.03 4.00 -12.06
CA THR A 99 -1.38 3.63 -13.42
C THR A 99 -0.32 4.22 -14.35
N THR A 100 0.48 3.36 -14.97
CA THR A 100 1.33 3.77 -16.09
C THR A 100 0.57 3.50 -17.38
N GLY A 101 0.35 4.56 -18.16
CA GLY A 101 -0.25 4.50 -19.50
C GLY A 101 0.67 3.95 -20.55
#